data_AF-A0A815VC39-F1
#
_entry.id   AF-A0A815VC39-F1
#
_cell.length_a   1.000
_cell.length_b   1.000
_cell.length_c   1.000
_cell.angle_alpha   90.00
_cell.angle_beta   90.00
_cell.angle_gamma   90.00
#
_symmetry.space_group_name_H-M   'P 1'
#
loop_
_entity.id
_entity.type
_entity.pdbx_description
1 polymer ?
#
loop_
_entity_poly.entity_id
_entity_poly.type
_entity_poly.pdbx_seq_one_letter_code
_entity_poly.pdbx_strand_id
1 'polypeptide(L)'
;KLGWEIISPGDDESHVSFGAHGHDNQETSMHPIFYAFGPAFRTNLQVESFRSVDFYPLMSHVLQLKEVETNGSFNNVQGILKEFFKTDILNTIHTLITKTTVKLRNWGYVEIVCLISVILMGLVFTIVACRYSKQLVYVQSQYEPIRYRLLSITEGSTNNFVASDSDADEVIN
;
A
#
# COMPACT_ATOMS: atom_id res chain seq x y z
N LYS A 1 50.46 31.02 -27.88
CA LYS A 1 51.57 30.18 -28.41
C LYS A 1 51.93 29.20 -27.30
N LEU A 2 51.57 27.94 -27.46
CA LEU A 2 51.77 26.89 -26.44
C LEU A 2 53.23 26.40 -26.42
N GLY A 3 53.64 25.74 -25.33
CA GLY A 3 54.92 25.02 -25.25
C GLY A 3 56.12 25.83 -24.74
N TRP A 4 55.90 26.96 -24.07
CA TRP A 4 56.96 27.68 -23.36
C TRP A 4 56.86 27.44 -21.86
N GLU A 5 58.01 27.23 -21.23
CA GLU A 5 58.18 27.06 -19.78
C GLU A 5 59.31 28.00 -19.32
N ILE A 6 59.26 28.43 -18.06
CA ILE A 6 60.31 29.26 -17.45
C ILE A 6 61.06 28.37 -16.46
N ILE A 7 62.35 28.17 -16.72
CA ILE A 7 63.27 27.39 -15.89
C ILE A 7 64.27 28.32 -15.18
N SER A 8 64.71 27.96 -13.98
CA SER A 8 65.69 28.77 -13.26
C SER A 8 67.12 28.45 -13.76
N PRO A 9 68.04 29.41 -13.74
CA PRO A 9 69.43 29.15 -14.10
C PRO A 9 70.05 28.08 -13.18
N GLY A 10 70.54 26.98 -13.75
CA GLY A 10 71.13 25.86 -13.02
C GLY A 10 70.22 24.63 -12.90
N ASP A 11 68.96 24.73 -13.30
CA ASP A 11 68.09 23.58 -13.51
C ASP A 11 68.50 22.83 -14.79
N ASP A 12 68.38 21.50 -14.78
CA ASP A 12 68.83 20.64 -15.88
C ASP A 12 67.93 20.83 -17.12
N GLU A 13 68.45 21.47 -18.18
CA GLU A 13 67.75 21.64 -19.47
C GLU A 13 67.36 20.31 -20.14
N SER A 14 67.95 19.18 -19.70
CA SER A 14 67.59 17.85 -20.20
C SER A 14 66.23 17.33 -19.71
N HIS A 15 65.61 18.01 -18.74
CA HIS A 15 64.21 17.79 -18.36
C HIS A 15 63.25 18.38 -19.41
N VAL A 16 63.23 17.79 -20.61
CA VAL A 16 62.15 18.02 -21.57
C VAL A 16 60.88 17.39 -20.98
N SER A 17 59.96 18.22 -20.48
CA SER A 17 58.67 17.74 -19.99
C SER A 17 57.86 17.20 -21.18
N PHE A 18 57.68 15.88 -21.24
CA PHE A 18 56.90 15.20 -22.28
C PHE A 18 55.38 15.55 -22.22
N GLY A 19 54.95 16.19 -21.13
CA GLY A 19 53.60 16.74 -20.97
C GLY A 19 53.63 17.87 -19.94
N ALA A 20 53.43 19.10 -20.40
CA ALA A 20 53.33 20.28 -19.56
C ALA A 20 51.87 20.72 -19.38
N HIS A 21 51.57 21.34 -18.24
CA HIS A 21 50.28 21.92 -17.93
C HIS A 21 50.46 23.25 -17.17
N GLY A 22 49.37 23.96 -16.87
CA GLY A 22 49.44 25.24 -16.16
C GLY A 22 49.68 26.45 -17.07
N HIS A 23 49.57 26.25 -18.39
CA HIS A 23 49.43 27.32 -19.35
C HIS A 23 48.08 28.04 -19.20
N ASP A 24 47.81 29.00 -20.10
CA ASP A 24 46.54 29.72 -20.14
C ASP A 24 45.33 28.77 -20.15
N ASN A 25 44.35 29.02 -19.28
CA ASN A 25 43.17 28.19 -19.12
C ASN A 25 42.16 28.32 -20.26
N GLN A 26 42.34 29.30 -21.16
CA GLN A 26 41.54 29.44 -22.39
C GLN A 26 41.97 28.45 -23.49
N GLU A 27 43.15 27.83 -23.35
CA GLU A 27 43.67 26.89 -24.32
C GLU A 27 42.96 25.53 -24.15
N THR A 28 42.34 25.03 -25.22
CA THR A 28 41.55 23.79 -25.18
C THR A 28 42.32 22.57 -24.70
N SER A 29 43.64 22.52 -24.90
CA SER A 29 44.52 21.46 -24.37
C SER A 29 44.60 21.43 -22.84
N MET A 30 44.28 22.54 -22.17
CA MET A 30 44.25 22.67 -20.70
C MET A 30 42.84 22.43 -20.13
N HIS A 31 41.82 22.27 -20.98
CA HIS A 31 40.45 22.05 -20.52
C HIS A 31 40.29 20.62 -19.97
N PRO A 32 39.80 20.45 -18.73
CA PRO A 32 39.48 19.14 -18.21
C PRO A 32 38.20 18.57 -18.86
N ILE A 33 38.02 17.27 -18.73
CA ILE A 33 36.82 16.57 -19.18
C ILE A 33 35.75 16.60 -18.09
N PHE A 34 34.49 16.80 -18.48
CA PHE A 34 33.33 16.70 -17.61
C PHE A 34 32.30 15.72 -18.17
N TYR A 35 31.91 14.73 -17.36
CA TYR A 35 30.79 13.83 -17.60
C TYR A 35 29.96 13.72 -16.33
N ALA A 36 28.63 13.72 -16.48
CA ALA A 36 27.70 13.53 -15.38
C ALA A 36 26.61 12.53 -15.78
N PHE A 37 26.34 11.59 -14.88
CA PHE A 37 25.27 10.62 -15.01
C PHE A 37 24.57 10.45 -13.68
N GLY A 38 23.25 10.44 -13.69
CA GLY A 38 22.45 10.24 -12.50
C GLY A 38 21.02 10.73 -12.68
N PRO A 39 20.16 10.50 -11.67
CA PRO A 39 18.77 10.92 -11.73
C PRO A 39 18.66 12.42 -11.95
N ALA A 40 19.45 13.23 -11.23
CA ALA A 40 19.42 14.70 -11.24
C ALA A 40 19.79 15.35 -12.60
N PHE A 41 20.67 14.70 -13.38
CA PHE A 41 21.19 15.25 -14.63
C PHE A 41 20.28 14.93 -15.80
N ARG A 42 20.21 15.85 -16.80
CA ARG A 42 19.55 15.56 -18.08
C ARG A 42 20.31 14.47 -18.82
N THR A 43 19.58 13.63 -19.54
CA THR A 43 20.14 12.51 -20.31
C THR A 43 20.37 12.92 -21.75
N ASN A 44 21.42 12.37 -22.39
CA ASN A 44 21.79 12.67 -23.78
C ASN A 44 21.98 14.17 -24.08
N LEU A 45 22.50 14.91 -23.10
CA LEU A 45 22.79 16.33 -23.23
C LEU A 45 24.28 16.53 -23.46
N GLN A 46 24.64 17.19 -24.55
CA GLN A 46 25.97 17.77 -24.74
C GLN A 46 25.90 19.24 -24.36
N VAL A 47 26.86 19.71 -23.59
CA VAL A 47 26.91 21.08 -23.07
C VAL A 47 28.16 21.79 -23.59
N GLU A 48 28.07 23.11 -23.73
CA GLU A 48 29.25 23.94 -23.99
C GLU A 48 30.21 23.92 -22.79
N SER A 49 31.47 24.29 -23.04
CA SER A 49 32.46 24.41 -21.98
C SER A 49 32.03 25.48 -20.97
N PHE A 50 32.16 25.16 -19.68
CA PHE A 50 31.91 26.07 -18.58
C PHE A 50 33.10 26.10 -17.62
N ARG A 51 33.14 27.07 -16.72
CA ARG A 51 34.29 27.25 -15.82
C ARG A 51 34.21 26.26 -14.67
N SER A 52 35.35 25.71 -14.25
CA SER A 52 35.44 24.76 -13.12
C SER A 52 34.89 25.33 -11.81
N VAL A 53 34.94 26.65 -11.61
CA VAL A 53 34.37 27.31 -10.42
C VAL A 53 32.84 27.16 -10.31
N ASP A 54 32.15 26.91 -11.43
CA ASP A 54 30.70 26.69 -11.45
C ASP A 54 30.32 25.26 -10.98
N PHE A 55 31.31 24.39 -10.71
CA PHE A 55 31.07 23.04 -10.21
C PHE A 55 30.55 23.00 -8.77
N TYR A 56 31.04 23.90 -7.92
CA TYR A 56 30.57 24.01 -6.53
C TYR A 56 29.07 24.34 -6.43
N PRO A 57 28.55 25.40 -7.06
CA PRO A 57 27.11 25.68 -7.00
C PRO A 57 26.27 24.57 -7.66
N LEU A 58 26.75 23.96 -8.76
CA LEU A 58 26.09 22.80 -9.37
C LEU A 58 25.92 21.65 -8.37
N MET A 59 27.01 21.27 -7.68
CA MET A 59 26.99 20.14 -6.75
C MET A 59 26.21 20.48 -5.48
N SER A 60 26.30 21.72 -5.00
CA SER A 60 25.50 22.20 -3.87
C SER A 60 24.01 22.08 -4.15
N HIS A 61 23.58 22.44 -5.37
CA HIS A 61 22.19 22.28 -5.80
C HIS A 61 21.76 20.81 -5.86
N VAL A 62 22.59 19.92 -6.44
CA VAL A 62 22.31 18.47 -6.51
C VAL A 62 22.20 17.84 -5.12
N LEU A 63 23.06 18.25 -4.18
CA LEU A 63 23.11 17.75 -2.81
C LEU A 63 22.15 18.47 -1.85
N GLN A 64 21.40 19.47 -2.33
CA GLN A 64 20.49 20.30 -1.51
C GLN A 64 21.21 20.99 -0.34
N LEU A 65 22.44 21.45 -0.56
CA LEU A 65 23.22 22.19 0.41
C LEU A 65 22.89 23.68 0.32
N LYS A 66 23.02 24.38 1.45
CA LYS A 66 22.97 25.84 1.47
C LYS A 66 24.19 26.38 0.71
N GLU A 67 23.93 27.09 -0.38
CA GLU A 67 24.99 27.74 -1.14
C GLU A 67 25.70 28.81 -0.30
N VAL A 68 27.03 28.81 -0.39
CA VAL A 68 27.91 29.85 0.13
C VAL A 68 28.42 30.67 -1.06
N GLU A 69 28.72 31.95 -0.84
CA GLU A 69 29.27 32.79 -1.89
C GLU A 69 30.60 32.22 -2.42
N THR A 70 30.67 32.07 -3.74
CA THR A 70 31.86 31.62 -4.47
C THR A 70 31.99 32.43 -5.76
N ASN A 71 33.10 32.27 -6.49
CA ASN A 71 33.26 32.90 -7.80
C ASN A 71 32.51 32.18 -8.94
N GLY A 72 31.80 31.08 -8.62
CA GLY A 72 30.96 30.33 -9.53
C GLY A 72 29.52 30.85 -9.57
N SER A 73 28.79 30.55 -10.65
CA SER A 73 27.37 30.87 -10.79
C SER A 73 26.55 29.65 -11.20
N PHE A 74 25.53 29.31 -10.41
CA PHE A 74 24.60 28.24 -10.75
C PHE A 74 23.88 28.47 -12.08
N ASN A 75 23.60 29.73 -12.43
CA ASN A 75 22.89 30.08 -13.67
C ASN A 75 23.62 29.59 -14.93
N ASN A 76 24.95 29.50 -14.90
CA ASN A 76 25.76 29.01 -16.02
C ASN A 76 25.56 27.51 -16.27
N VAL A 77 25.18 26.75 -15.24
CA VAL A 77 25.18 25.28 -15.21
C VAL A 77 23.82 24.68 -14.87
N GLN A 78 22.81 25.51 -14.59
CA GLN A 78 21.45 25.06 -14.27
C GLN A 78 20.83 24.18 -15.37
N GLY A 79 21.14 24.48 -16.64
CA GLY A 79 20.62 23.76 -17.80
C GLY A 79 21.10 22.31 -17.90
N ILE A 80 22.14 21.94 -17.15
CA ILE A 80 22.68 20.57 -17.07
C ILE A 80 21.73 19.66 -16.27
N LEU A 81 21.04 20.22 -15.27
CA LEU A 81 20.13 19.49 -14.42
C LEU A 81 18.75 19.39 -15.05
N LYS A 82 18.03 18.29 -14.78
CA LYS A 82 16.59 18.27 -15.01
C LYS A 82 15.97 19.34 -14.10
N GLU A 83 14.86 19.95 -14.51
CA GLU A 83 14.10 20.73 -13.55
C GLU A 83 13.74 19.81 -12.38
N PHE A 84 14.24 20.10 -11.18
CA PHE A 84 14.18 19.13 -10.10
C PHE A 84 13.76 19.68 -8.73
N PHE A 85 12.98 18.82 -8.06
CA PHE A 85 13.02 18.48 -6.64
C PHE A 85 12.17 19.30 -5.66
N LYS A 86 11.00 19.78 -6.09
CA LYS A 86 9.87 19.90 -5.16
C LYS A 86 8.79 18.86 -5.46
N THR A 87 8.49 18.68 -6.73
CA THR A 87 7.43 17.78 -7.20
C THR A 87 7.73 16.32 -6.91
N ASP A 88 8.94 15.80 -7.10
CA ASP A 88 9.18 14.36 -6.91
C ASP A 88 9.18 13.90 -5.45
N ILE A 89 9.69 14.72 -4.53
CA ILE A 89 9.56 14.43 -3.09
C ILE A 89 8.10 14.54 -2.67
N LEU A 90 7.40 15.61 -3.07
CA LEU A 90 5.99 15.78 -2.75
C LEU A 90 5.13 14.69 -3.39
N ASN A 91 5.42 14.26 -4.61
CA ASN A 91 4.71 13.19 -5.32
C ASN A 91 5.00 11.84 -4.67
N THR A 92 6.25 11.58 -4.25
CA THR A 92 6.61 10.37 -3.52
C THR A 92 5.88 10.32 -2.18
N ILE A 93 5.91 11.41 -1.41
CA ILE A 93 5.19 11.53 -0.13
C ILE A 93 3.67 11.40 -0.35
N HIS A 94 3.11 12.12 -1.32
CA HIS A 94 1.68 12.05 -1.66
C HIS A 94 1.27 10.64 -2.08
N THR A 95 2.09 9.93 -2.84
CA THR A 95 1.84 8.53 -3.24
C THR A 95 1.91 7.59 -2.04
N LEU A 96 2.87 7.77 -1.14
CA LEU A 96 2.98 6.97 0.10
C LEU A 96 1.79 7.24 1.04
N ILE A 97 1.41 8.50 1.22
CA ILE A 97 0.26 8.90 2.02
C ILE A 97 -1.03 8.34 1.42
N THR A 98 -1.30 8.58 0.13
CA THR A 98 -2.52 8.10 -0.53
C THR A 98 -2.62 6.59 -0.53
N LYS A 99 -1.52 5.86 -0.74
CA LYS A 99 -1.50 4.39 -0.66
C LYS A 99 -1.81 3.89 0.75
N THR A 100 -1.27 4.55 1.78
CA THR A 100 -1.51 4.19 3.18
C THR A 100 -2.94 4.53 3.61
N THR A 101 -3.47 5.69 3.23
CA THR A 101 -4.84 6.12 3.56
C THR A 101 -5.90 5.29 2.83
N VAL A 102 -5.69 4.95 1.55
CA VAL A 102 -6.57 4.04 0.80
C VAL A 102 -6.57 2.64 1.42
N LYS A 103 -5.39 2.12 1.82
CA LYS A 103 -5.29 0.81 2.48
C LYS A 103 -6.04 0.77 3.81
N LEU A 104 -5.89 1.81 4.64
CA LEU A 104 -6.61 1.93 5.92
C LEU A 104 -8.12 2.09 5.74
N ARG A 105 -8.56 2.89 4.75
CA ARG A 105 -9.98 3.06 4.42
C ARG A 105 -10.64 1.76 3.95
N ASN A 106 -9.95 1.00 3.10
CA ASN A 106 -10.48 -0.26 2.59
C ASN A 106 -10.55 -1.34 3.68
N TRP A 107 -9.60 -1.37 4.62
CA TRP A 107 -9.61 -2.31 5.74
C TRP A 107 -10.84 -2.12 6.64
N GLY A 108 -11.16 -0.87 7.01
CA GLY A 108 -12.35 -0.57 7.81
C GLY A 108 -13.66 -0.96 7.11
N TYR A 109 -13.73 -0.81 5.78
CA TYR A 109 -14.91 -1.22 5.01
C TYR A 109 -15.14 -2.74 5.06
N VAL A 110 -14.07 -3.54 4.97
CA VAL A 110 -14.16 -5.00 5.04
C VAL A 110 -14.69 -5.46 6.41
N GLU A 111 -14.22 -4.86 7.51
CA GLU A 111 -14.72 -5.20 8.84
C GLU A 111 -16.20 -4.83 9.01
N ILE A 112 -16.61 -3.65 8.54
CA ILE A 112 -18.00 -3.19 8.64
C ILE A 112 -18.95 -4.09 7.83
N VAL A 113 -18.58 -4.45 6.60
CA VAL A 113 -19.40 -5.34 5.76
C VAL A 113 -19.51 -6.74 6.37
N CYS A 114 -18.42 -7.27 6.92
CA CYS A 114 -18.43 -8.55 7.62
C CYS A 114 -19.39 -8.51 8.83
N LEU A 115 -19.32 -7.48 9.68
CA LEU A 115 -20.22 -7.34 10.84
C LEU A 115 -21.69 -7.23 10.43
N ILE A 116 -22.00 -6.44 9.39
CA ILE A 116 -23.38 -6.32 8.88
C ILE A 116 -23.90 -7.67 8.38
N SER A 117 -23.07 -8.44 7.68
CA SER A 117 -23.48 -9.75 7.15
C SER A 117 -23.82 -10.77 8.26
N VAL A 118 -23.02 -10.80 9.34
CA VAL A 118 -23.25 -11.66 10.51
C VAL A 118 -24.53 -11.27 11.24
N ILE A 119 -24.78 -9.96 11.42
CA ILE A 119 -26.01 -9.47 12.04
C ILE A 119 -27.23 -9.87 11.20
N LEU A 120 -27.17 -9.69 9.87
CA LEU A 120 -28.26 -10.08 8.98
C LEU A 120 -28.54 -11.58 9.02
N MET A 121 -27.51 -12.43 9.01
CA MET A 121 -27.67 -13.88 9.18
C MET A 121 -28.31 -14.23 10.52
N GLY A 122 -27.87 -13.59 11.60
CA GLY A 122 -28.44 -13.79 12.94
C GLY A 122 -29.91 -13.38 13.01
N LEU A 123 -30.29 -12.26 12.39
CA LEU A 123 -31.68 -11.80 12.31
C LEU A 123 -32.54 -12.77 11.50
N VAL A 124 -32.07 -13.24 10.34
CA VAL A 124 -32.78 -14.23 9.52
C VAL A 124 -32.98 -15.53 10.31
N PHE A 125 -31.94 -16.03 10.97
CA PHE A 125 -32.03 -17.23 11.81
C PHE A 125 -33.06 -17.06 12.94
N THR A 126 -33.04 -15.90 13.62
CA THR A 126 -33.98 -15.60 14.69
C THR A 126 -35.42 -15.52 14.17
N ILE A 127 -35.65 -14.88 13.02
CA ILE A 127 -36.98 -14.80 12.39
C ILE A 127 -37.48 -16.20 12.01
N VAL A 128 -36.63 -17.03 11.40
CA VAL A 128 -36.98 -18.42 11.02
C VAL A 128 -37.28 -19.25 12.26
N ALA A 129 -36.44 -19.19 13.29
CA ALA A 129 -36.67 -19.89 14.55
C ALA A 129 -37.98 -19.46 15.22
N CYS A 130 -38.28 -18.16 15.23
CA CYS A 130 -39.55 -17.61 15.73
C CYS A 130 -40.76 -18.05 14.90
N ARG A 131 -40.63 -18.14 13.56
CA ARG A 131 -41.70 -18.65 12.68
C ARG A 131 -41.94 -20.13 12.93
N TYR A 132 -40.86 -20.90 13.01
CA TYR A 132 -40.88 -22.34 13.27
C TYR A 132 -41.50 -22.65 14.64
N SER A 133 -41.10 -21.95 15.71
CA SER A 133 -41.68 -22.13 17.04
C SER A 133 -43.17 -21.77 17.09
N LYS A 134 -43.58 -20.64 16.49
CA LYS A 134 -45.01 -20.28 16.38
C LYS A 134 -45.81 -21.32 15.60
N GLN A 135 -45.23 -21.89 14.53
CA GLN A 135 -45.87 -22.95 13.76
C GLN A 135 -46.01 -24.24 14.57
N LEU A 136 -44.99 -24.63 15.33
CA LEU A 136 -45.05 -25.78 16.23
C LEU A 136 -46.14 -25.61 17.30
N VAL A 137 -46.22 -24.43 17.94
CA VAL A 137 -47.26 -24.14 18.93
C VAL A 137 -48.65 -24.16 18.28
N TYR A 138 -48.80 -23.58 17.09
CA TYR A 138 -50.06 -23.62 16.33
C TYR A 138 -50.48 -25.05 16.01
N VAL A 139 -49.54 -25.87 15.51
CA VAL A 139 -49.77 -27.29 15.21
C VAL A 139 -50.16 -28.05 16.47
N GLN A 140 -49.38 -27.96 17.56
CA GLN A 140 -49.67 -28.66 18.81
C GLN A 140 -51.05 -28.26 19.38
N SER A 141 -51.42 -26.98 19.31
CA SER A 141 -52.76 -26.49 19.69
C SER A 141 -53.90 -27.09 18.84
N GLN A 142 -53.66 -27.44 17.58
CA GLN A 142 -54.65 -28.11 16.71
C GLN A 142 -54.71 -29.63 16.94
N TYR A 143 -53.61 -30.25 17.36
CA TYR A 143 -53.55 -31.69 17.65
C TYR A 143 -54.06 -32.06 19.05
N GLU A 144 -53.90 -31.19 20.06
CA GLU A 144 -54.48 -31.41 21.40
C GLU A 144 -55.97 -31.77 21.34
N PRO A 145 -56.81 -31.12 20.51
CA PRO A 145 -58.21 -31.47 20.45
C PRO A 145 -58.54 -32.82 19.83
N ILE A 146 -57.69 -33.28 18.92
CA ILE A 146 -57.83 -34.60 18.31
C ILE A 146 -57.27 -35.67 19.26
N ARG A 147 -56.20 -35.35 20.00
CA ARG A 147 -55.55 -36.22 20.97
C ARG A 147 -56.48 -36.59 22.13
N TYR A 148 -57.18 -35.62 22.74
CA TYR A 148 -58.16 -35.93 23.78
C TYR A 148 -59.29 -36.82 23.25
N ARG A 149 -59.68 -36.63 21.98
CA ARG A 149 -60.81 -37.33 21.38
C ARG A 149 -60.45 -38.80 21.09
N LEU A 150 -59.24 -39.05 20.58
CA LEU A 150 -58.73 -40.42 20.38
C LEU A 150 -58.52 -41.15 21.72
N LEU A 151 -57.99 -40.48 22.75
CA LEU A 151 -57.81 -41.07 24.07
C LEU A 151 -59.15 -41.48 24.71
N SER A 152 -60.18 -40.64 24.59
CA SER A 152 -61.52 -40.97 25.06
C SER A 152 -62.15 -42.16 24.32
N ILE A 153 -61.81 -42.36 23.05
CA ILE A 153 -62.27 -43.51 22.25
C ILE A 153 -61.54 -44.79 22.68
N THR A 154 -60.23 -44.71 22.94
CA THR A 154 -59.46 -45.87 23.42
C THR A 154 -59.88 -46.29 24.83
N GLU A 155 -60.10 -45.35 25.75
CA GLU A 155 -60.61 -45.66 27.09
C GLU A 155 -62.05 -46.21 27.04
N GLY A 156 -62.90 -45.66 26.18
CA GLY A 156 -64.25 -46.21 25.95
C GLY A 156 -64.21 -47.63 25.36
N SER A 157 -63.25 -47.93 24.49
CA SER A 157 -63.08 -49.26 23.89
C SER A 157 -62.50 -50.28 24.88
N THR A 158 -61.57 -49.88 25.75
CA THR A 158 -61.02 -50.77 26.79
C THR A 158 -62.05 -51.08 27.86
N ASN A 159 -62.89 -50.11 28.24
CA ASN A 159 -63.94 -50.32 29.23
C ASN A 159 -65.04 -51.26 28.73
N ASN A 160 -65.35 -51.23 27.43
CA ASN A 160 -66.28 -52.20 26.82
C ASN A 160 -65.68 -53.61 26.68
N PHE A 161 -64.36 -53.73 26.53
CA PHE A 161 -63.69 -55.03 26.48
C PHE A 161 -63.57 -55.66 27.88
N VAL A 162 -63.27 -54.87 28.92
CA VAL A 162 -63.17 -55.35 30.32
C VAL A 162 -64.54 -55.71 30.91
N ALA A 163 -65.62 -55.00 30.54
CA ALA A 163 -66.98 -55.35 30.98
C ALA A 163 -67.52 -56.65 30.35
N SER A 164 -66.87 -57.18 29.31
CA SER A 164 -67.29 -58.42 28.64
C SER A 164 -66.72 -59.69 29.30
N ASP A 165 -65.67 -59.56 30.12
CA ASP A 165 -65.00 -60.69 30.81
C ASP A 165 -65.50 -60.90 32.25
N SER A 166 -66.28 -59.96 32.81
CA SER A 166 -66.75 -60.05 34.21
C SER A 166 -68.06 -60.84 34.42
N ASP A 167 -68.67 -61.40 33.37
CA ASP A 167 -69.91 -62.19 33.44
C ASP A 167 -69.68 -63.72 33.32
N ALA A 168 -68.46 -64.21 33.50
CA ALA A 168 -68.10 -65.62 33.25
C ALA A 168 -67.66 -66.46 34.47
N ASP A 169 -67.88 -66.02 35.72
CA ASP A 169 -67.57 -66.82 36.91
C ASP A 169 -68.73 -66.83 37.93
N GLU A 170 -69.89 -67.38 37.55
CA GLU A 170 -70.88 -67.87 38.52
C GLU A 170 -71.55 -69.17 38.04
N VAL A 171 -70.78 -70.19 37.67
CA VAL A 171 -71.26 -71.59 37.65
C VAL A 171 -70.06 -72.54 37.82
N ILE A 172 -69.93 -73.17 39.01
CA ILE A 172 -69.60 -74.60 39.26
C ILE A 172 -68.93 -74.77 40.65
N ASN A 173 -69.65 -75.52 41.50
CA ASN A 173 -69.31 -76.18 42.78
C ASN A 173 -69.15 -75.35 44.06
#